data_AF-A0A257JZQ4-F1
#
_entry.id   AF-A0A257JZQ4-F1
#
_cell.length_a   1.000
_cell.length_b   1.000
_cell.length_c   1.000
_cell.angle_alpha   90.00
_cell.angle_beta   90.00
_cell.angle_gamma   90.00
#
_symmetry.space_group_name_H-M   'P 1'
#
loop_
_entity.id
_entity.type
_entity.pdbx_description
1 polymer ?
#
loop_
_entity_poly.entity_id
_entity_poly.type
_entity_poly.pdbx_seq_one_letter_code
_entity_poly.pdbx_strand_id
1 'polypeptide(L)'
;MLILVVGSVNEMVTSSLRFCLLDKYVPLAVSIDVIFFDVFWLMLLYRLCGWKRYGYWIIGFFAAFALANLFFFEGTVKLNFTTFIVGALLYITSLIVESYRRLKDEQYNFFTSNNYIVLFSPVTLLLGMSFVFAFYSHEVTMVIPFGGINLWSFVSTYANIIYYVLINIYIYRERKARHG
;
A
#
# COMPACT_ATOMS: atom_id res chain seq x y z
N MET A 1 12.29 0.16 6.37
CA MET A 1 13.41 0.66 5.53
C MET A 1 13.30 0.15 4.11
N LEU A 2 13.19 -1.16 3.86
CA LEU A 2 12.93 -1.73 2.52
C LEU A 2 11.74 -1.11 1.77
N ILE A 3 10.61 -0.91 2.45
CA ILE A 3 9.41 -0.28 1.86
C ILE A 3 9.69 1.14 1.34
N LEU A 4 10.49 1.92 2.06
CA LEU A 4 10.86 3.27 1.65
C LEU A 4 11.83 3.24 0.45
N VAL A 5 12.77 2.30 0.44
CA VAL A 5 13.69 2.11 -0.69
C VAL A 5 12.91 1.76 -1.96
N VAL A 6 11.91 0.89 -1.86
CA VAL A 6 11.07 0.48 -2.99
C VAL A 6 10.29 1.69 -3.53
N GLY A 7 9.67 2.48 -2.67
CA GLY A 7 8.99 3.72 -3.08
C GLY A 7 9.94 4.72 -3.75
N SER A 8 11.16 4.90 -3.23
CA SER A 8 12.16 5.78 -3.86
C SER A 8 12.62 5.26 -5.22
N VAL A 9 12.82 3.94 -5.35
CA VAL A 9 13.19 3.30 -6.62
C VAL A 9 12.07 3.45 -7.65
N ASN A 10 10.81 3.27 -7.23
CA ASN A 10 9.67 3.46 -8.13
C ASN A 10 9.63 4.89 -8.68
N GLU A 11 9.73 5.91 -7.82
CA GLU A 11 9.77 7.31 -8.24
C GLU A 11 10.92 7.62 -9.22
N MET A 12 12.10 7.04 -8.98
CA MET A 12 13.23 7.17 -9.90
C MET A 12 12.91 6.52 -11.25
N VAL A 13 12.39 5.29 -11.25
CA VAL A 13 12.06 4.55 -12.48
C VAL A 13 10.97 5.26 -13.27
N THR A 14 9.89 5.69 -12.62
CA THR A 14 8.78 6.40 -13.29
C THR A 14 9.23 7.75 -13.84
N SER A 15 10.07 8.49 -13.11
CA SER A 15 10.63 9.76 -13.58
C SER A 15 11.56 9.57 -14.77
N SER A 16 12.43 8.55 -14.74
CA SER A 16 13.32 8.22 -15.86
C SER A 16 12.55 7.78 -17.11
N LEU A 17 11.48 6.98 -16.95
CA LEU A 17 10.64 6.56 -18.09
C LEU A 17 9.95 7.75 -18.76
N ARG A 18 9.42 8.69 -17.97
CA ARG A 18 8.82 9.94 -18.49
C ARG A 18 9.86 10.80 -19.21
N PHE A 19 11.05 10.96 -18.62
CA PHE A 19 12.13 11.74 -19.21
C PHE A 19 12.61 11.16 -20.56
N CYS A 20 12.65 9.84 -20.68
CA CYS A 20 13.03 9.15 -21.93
C CYS A 20 11.89 9.04 -22.95
N LEU A 21 10.75 9.73 -22.77
CA LEU A 21 9.55 9.64 -23.63
C LEU A 21 9.00 8.22 -23.79
N LEU A 22 9.19 7.39 -22.76
CA LEU A 22 8.76 5.99 -22.70
C LEU A 22 7.48 5.83 -21.86
N ASP A 23 6.56 6.79 -21.96
CA ASP A 23 5.32 6.85 -21.15
C ASP A 23 4.46 5.60 -21.22
N LYS A 24 4.51 4.87 -22.34
CA LYS A 24 3.80 3.59 -22.52
C LYS A 24 4.17 2.51 -21.50
N TYR A 25 5.34 2.60 -20.86
CA TYR A 25 5.79 1.62 -19.86
C TYR A 25 5.54 2.06 -18.42
N VAL A 26 5.08 3.29 -18.18
CA VAL A 26 4.77 3.80 -16.84
C VAL A 26 3.69 2.94 -16.14
N PRO A 27 2.58 2.52 -16.79
CA PRO A 27 1.57 1.67 -16.15
C PRO A 27 2.13 0.33 -15.65
N LEU A 28 3.06 -0.26 -16.41
CA LEU A 28 3.74 -1.50 -16.02
C LEU A 28 4.62 -1.28 -14.78
N ALA A 29 5.43 -0.22 -14.77
CA ALA A 29 6.29 0.12 -13.64
C ALA A 29 5.46 0.32 -12.35
N VAL A 30 4.38 1.09 -12.44
CA VAL A 30 3.47 1.34 -11.31
C VAL A 30 2.77 0.05 -10.86
N SER A 31 2.36 -0.80 -11.80
CA SER A 31 1.72 -2.08 -11.45
C SER A 31 2.68 -3.02 -10.71
N ILE A 32 3.96 -3.05 -11.11
CA ILE A 32 5.00 -3.81 -10.41
C ILE A 32 5.22 -3.23 -9.01
N ASP A 33 5.29 -1.91 -8.87
CA ASP A 33 5.45 -1.25 -7.57
C ASP A 33 4.30 -1.58 -6.61
N VAL A 34 3.06 -1.54 -7.09
CA VAL A 34 1.87 -1.93 -6.29
C VAL A 34 2.02 -3.36 -5.75
N ILE A 35 2.47 -4.30 -6.58
CA ILE A 35 2.68 -5.70 -6.14
C ILE A 35 3.72 -5.76 -5.03
N PHE A 36 4.86 -5.09 -5.19
CA PHE A 36 5.89 -5.04 -4.16
C PHE A 36 5.41 -4.35 -2.88
N PHE A 37 4.68 -3.24 -3.03
CA PHE A 37 4.09 -2.50 -1.93
C PHE A 37 3.20 -3.41 -1.08
N ASP A 38 2.21 -4.05 -1.70
CA ASP A 38 1.27 -4.92 -1.00
C ASP A 38 1.96 -6.15 -0.38
N VAL A 39 2.89 -6.79 -1.11
CA VAL A 39 3.67 -7.91 -0.57
C VAL A 39 4.47 -7.50 0.65
N PHE A 40 5.19 -6.38 0.60
CA PHE A 40 6.01 -5.95 1.75
C PHE A 40 5.17 -5.54 2.95
N TRP A 41 4.03 -4.91 2.73
CA TRP A 41 3.11 -4.57 3.79
C TRP A 41 2.50 -5.82 4.44
N LEU A 42 2.03 -6.78 3.64
CA LEU A 42 1.54 -8.06 4.15
C LEU A 42 2.65 -8.82 4.91
N MET A 43 3.87 -8.87 4.39
CA MET A 43 5.01 -9.47 5.08
C MET A 43 5.28 -8.81 6.43
N LEU A 44 5.22 -7.47 6.50
CA LEU A 44 5.43 -6.74 7.73
C LEU A 44 4.31 -7.02 8.75
N LEU A 45 3.05 -7.05 8.29
CA LEU A 45 1.89 -7.42 9.10
C LEU A 45 2.10 -8.78 9.73
N TYR A 46 2.34 -9.82 8.93
CA TYR A 46 2.48 -11.17 9.45
C TYR A 46 3.77 -11.42 10.23
N ARG A 47 4.81 -10.59 10.05
CA ARG A 47 6.00 -10.60 10.89
C ARG A 47 5.74 -10.07 12.30
N LEU A 48 4.92 -9.02 12.42
CA LEU A 48 4.58 -8.37 13.68
C LEU A 48 3.36 -9.00 14.37
N CYS A 49 2.55 -9.75 13.63
CA CYS A 49 1.40 -10.50 14.14
C CYS A 49 1.78 -11.94 14.53
N GLY A 50 0.98 -12.57 15.38
CA GLY A 50 1.24 -13.94 15.86
C GLY A 50 1.02 -15.05 14.82
N TRP A 51 0.57 -14.72 13.61
CA TRP A 51 0.04 -15.67 12.62
C TRP A 51 0.96 -15.93 11.43
N LYS A 52 2.25 -16.15 11.68
CA LYS A 52 3.26 -16.34 10.63
C LYS A 52 2.87 -17.43 9.61
N ARG A 53 2.28 -18.55 10.07
CA ARG A 53 1.89 -19.68 9.20
C ARG A 53 0.79 -19.30 8.20
N TYR A 54 -0.26 -18.62 8.64
CA TYR A 54 -1.34 -18.17 7.75
C TYR A 54 -0.88 -17.04 6.83
N GLY A 55 0.04 -16.20 7.32
CA GLY A 55 0.64 -15.13 6.54
C GLY A 55 1.32 -15.59 5.26
N TYR A 56 2.10 -16.67 5.32
CA TYR A 56 2.76 -17.21 4.12
C TYR A 56 1.76 -17.68 3.06
N TRP A 57 0.65 -18.29 3.46
CA TRP A 57 -0.40 -18.71 2.52
C TRP A 57 -1.09 -17.52 1.87
N ILE A 58 -1.41 -16.48 2.65
CA ILE A 58 -2.07 -15.27 2.13
C ILE A 58 -1.15 -14.49 1.19
N ILE A 59 0.13 -14.34 1.55
CA ILE A 59 1.13 -13.68 0.70
C ILE A 59 1.35 -14.50 -0.58
N GLY A 60 1.47 -15.83 -0.47
CA GLY A 60 1.63 -16.71 -1.63
C GLY A 60 0.42 -16.65 -2.58
N PHE A 61 -0.79 -16.67 -2.02
CA PHE A 61 -2.03 -16.50 -2.78
C PHE A 61 -2.07 -15.14 -3.48
N PHE A 62 -1.77 -14.05 -2.78
CA PHE A 62 -1.75 -12.71 -3.36
C PHE A 62 -0.71 -12.60 -4.47
N ALA A 63 0.52 -13.08 -4.26
CA ALA A 63 1.58 -13.03 -5.26
C ALA A 63 1.20 -13.83 -6.53
N ALA A 64 0.64 -15.03 -6.36
CA ALA A 64 0.14 -15.83 -7.48
C ALA A 64 -0.99 -15.13 -8.23
N PHE A 65 -1.95 -14.55 -7.50
CA PHE A 65 -3.04 -13.76 -8.08
C PHE A 65 -2.52 -12.55 -8.86
N ALA A 66 -1.62 -11.76 -8.26
CA ALA A 66 -1.05 -10.57 -8.85
C ALA A 66 -0.29 -10.87 -10.15
N LEU A 67 0.53 -11.93 -10.16
CA LEU A 67 1.23 -12.37 -11.36
C LEU A 67 0.25 -12.87 -12.43
N ALA A 68 -0.74 -13.67 -12.04
CA ALA A 68 -1.77 -14.13 -12.97
C ALA A 68 -2.55 -12.95 -13.58
N ASN A 69 -2.92 -11.96 -12.77
CA ASN A 69 -3.64 -10.77 -13.22
C ASN A 69 -2.78 -9.91 -14.16
N LEU A 70 -1.49 -9.75 -13.86
CA LEU A 70 -0.54 -9.02 -14.70
C LEU A 70 -0.30 -9.68 -16.07
N PHE A 71 -0.21 -11.01 -16.14
CA PHE A 71 0.12 -11.71 -17.39
C PHE A 71 -1.10 -12.10 -18.22
N PHE A 72 -2.26 -12.36 -17.61
CA PHE A 72 -3.41 -12.96 -18.32
C PHE A 72 -4.66 -12.07 -18.42
N PHE A 73 -4.84 -11.07 -17.54
CA PHE A 73 -6.11 -10.33 -17.44
C PHE A 73 -5.95 -8.83 -17.72
N GLU A 74 -5.52 -8.03 -16.74
CA GLU A 74 -5.39 -6.57 -16.89
C GLU A 74 -4.19 -6.17 -17.77
N GLY A 75 -3.21 -7.07 -17.90
CA GLY A 75 -2.07 -6.93 -18.79
C GLY A 75 -1.06 -5.86 -18.34
N THR A 76 -0.14 -5.51 -19.24
CA THR A 76 0.98 -4.59 -18.97
C THR A 76 0.74 -3.15 -19.44
N VAL A 77 -0.35 -2.92 -20.17
CA VAL A 77 -0.66 -1.65 -20.84
C VAL A 77 -1.53 -0.74 -19.98
N LYS A 78 -2.38 -1.31 -19.13
CA LYS A 78 -3.26 -0.58 -18.20
C LYS A 78 -2.76 -0.73 -16.76
N LEU A 79 -3.16 0.20 -15.91
CA LEU A 79 -2.94 0.10 -14.48
C LEU A 79 -3.70 -1.10 -13.92
N ASN A 80 -3.01 -1.87 -13.09
CA ASN A 80 -3.48 -3.15 -12.56
C ASN A 80 -4.38 -2.92 -11.31
N PHE A 81 -5.54 -2.28 -11.52
CA PHE A 81 -6.45 -1.84 -10.46
C PHE A 81 -6.96 -3.00 -9.61
N THR A 82 -7.27 -4.15 -10.23
CA THR A 82 -7.80 -5.29 -9.49
C THR A 82 -6.76 -5.87 -8.54
N THR A 83 -5.48 -5.88 -8.93
CA THR A 83 -4.39 -6.30 -8.04
C THR A 83 -4.30 -5.40 -6.81
N PHE A 84 -4.37 -4.08 -7.01
CA PHE A 84 -4.38 -3.13 -5.89
C PHE A 84 -5.57 -3.36 -4.95
N ILE A 85 -6.78 -3.48 -5.49
CA ILE A 85 -8.02 -3.65 -4.70
C ILE A 85 -7.94 -4.93 -3.86
N VAL A 86 -7.49 -6.05 -4.45
CA VAL A 86 -7.35 -7.32 -3.75
C VAL A 86 -6.26 -7.23 -2.67
N GLY A 87 -5.11 -6.60 -2.97
CA GLY A 87 -4.04 -6.39 -1.99
C GLY A 87 -4.49 -5.56 -0.80
N ALA A 88 -5.16 -4.44 -1.06
CA ALA A 88 -5.76 -3.57 -0.05
C ALA A 88 -6.77 -4.33 0.83
N LEU A 89 -7.68 -5.09 0.21
CA LEU A 89 -8.70 -5.86 0.92
C LEU A 89 -8.07 -6.92 1.82
N LEU A 90 -7.08 -7.67 1.31
CA LEU A 90 -6.36 -8.67 2.09
C LEU A 90 -5.64 -8.02 3.28
N TYR A 91 -4.94 -6.91 3.07
CA TYR A 91 -4.22 -6.21 4.13
C TYR A 91 -5.16 -5.69 5.22
N ILE A 92 -6.19 -4.94 4.83
CA ILE A 92 -7.13 -4.31 5.76
C ILE A 92 -7.89 -5.37 6.56
N THR A 93 -8.39 -6.41 5.88
CA THR A 93 -9.09 -7.52 6.57
C THR A 93 -8.17 -8.22 7.55
N SER A 94 -6.92 -8.50 7.17
CA SER A 94 -5.93 -9.12 8.06
C SER A 94 -5.64 -8.26 9.30
N LEU A 95 -5.51 -6.94 9.12
CA LEU A 95 -5.26 -6.01 10.21
C LEU A 95 -6.47 -5.90 11.16
N ILE A 96 -7.69 -5.87 10.62
CA ILE A 96 -8.93 -5.85 11.41
C ILE A 96 -9.03 -7.12 12.24
N VAL A 97 -8.83 -8.29 11.64
CA VAL A 97 -8.92 -9.58 12.35
C VAL A 97 -7.88 -9.65 13.47
N GLU A 98 -6.63 -9.24 13.23
CA GLU A 98 -5.61 -9.17 14.28
C GLU A 98 -6.00 -8.18 15.39
N SER A 99 -6.57 -7.02 15.02
CA SER A 99 -7.02 -6.01 15.99
C SER A 99 -8.12 -6.57 16.89
N TYR A 100 -9.12 -7.25 16.32
CA TYR A 100 -10.16 -7.93 17.10
C TYR A 100 -9.60 -9.01 18.01
N ARG A 101 -8.64 -9.81 17.53
CA ARG A 101 -7.98 -10.83 18.35
C ARG A 101 -7.29 -10.20 19.56
N ARG A 102 -6.51 -9.14 19.35
CA ARG A 102 -5.79 -8.46 20.44
C ARG A 102 -6.71 -7.74 21.42
N LEU A 103 -7.85 -7.22 20.95
CA LEU A 103 -8.89 -6.69 21.84
C LEU A 103 -9.51 -7.79 22.70
N LYS A 104 -9.81 -8.95 22.11
CA LYS A 104 -10.34 -10.10 22.84
C LYS A 104 -9.36 -10.63 23.89
N ASP A 105 -8.06 -10.56 23.60
CA ASP A 105 -6.98 -10.95 24.51
C ASP A 105 -6.58 -9.80 25.49
N GLU A 106 -7.35 -8.71 25.56
CA GLU A 106 -7.12 -7.52 26.41
C GLU A 106 -5.75 -6.84 26.23
N GLN A 107 -5.14 -7.00 25.05
CA GLN A 107 -3.81 -6.46 24.74
C GLN A 107 -3.85 -5.00 24.29
N TYR A 108 -4.41 -4.10 25.11
CA TYR A 108 -4.55 -2.67 24.78
C TYR A 108 -3.22 -1.98 24.46
N ASN A 109 -2.12 -2.46 25.08
CA ASN A 109 -0.75 -1.98 24.83
C ASN A 109 -0.31 -2.12 23.36
N PHE A 110 -0.93 -3.01 22.58
CA PHE A 110 -0.65 -3.11 21.16
C PHE A 110 -1.05 -1.84 20.41
N PHE A 111 -2.24 -1.29 20.68
CA PHE A 111 -2.79 -0.13 19.96
C PHE A 111 -2.01 1.16 20.24
N THR A 112 -1.28 1.22 21.36
CA THR A 112 -0.42 2.35 21.71
C THR A 112 1.05 2.11 21.32
N SER A 113 1.39 0.92 20.80
CA SER A 113 2.75 0.56 20.44
C SER A 113 3.22 1.18 19.12
N ASN A 114 4.54 1.34 18.99
CA ASN A 114 5.19 1.72 17.73
C ASN A 114 4.85 0.76 16.57
N ASN A 115 4.67 -0.54 16.86
CA ASN A 115 4.32 -1.54 15.86
C ASN A 115 2.96 -1.26 15.22
N TYR A 116 1.97 -0.87 16.03
CA TYR A 116 0.64 -0.56 15.50
C TYR A 116 0.66 0.69 14.62
N ILE A 117 1.43 1.72 14.98
CA ILE A 117 1.59 2.93 14.15
C ILE A 117 2.06 2.57 12.73
N VAL A 118 3.05 1.67 12.63
CA VAL A 118 3.56 1.23 11.32
C VAL A 118 2.53 0.41 10.57
N LEU A 119 1.90 -0.56 11.23
CA LEU A 119 0.86 -1.39 10.61
C LEU A 119 -0.37 -0.59 10.19
N PHE A 120 -0.66 0.53 10.86
CA PHE A 120 -1.76 1.40 10.48
C PHE A 120 -1.39 2.39 9.37
N SER A 121 -0.09 2.69 9.19
CA SER A 121 0.35 3.70 8.23
C SER A 121 -0.17 3.53 6.80
N PRO A 122 -0.18 2.34 6.16
CA PRO A 122 -0.65 2.22 4.80
C PRO A 122 -2.19 2.23 4.70
N VAL A 123 -2.93 2.12 5.81
CA VAL A 123 -4.39 1.92 5.78
C VAL A 123 -5.11 3.07 5.08
N THR A 124 -4.74 4.32 5.39
CA THR A 124 -5.36 5.48 4.76
C THR A 124 -5.07 5.56 3.26
N LEU A 125 -3.87 5.14 2.85
CA LEU A 125 -3.49 5.05 1.44
C LEU A 125 -4.28 3.96 0.74
N LEU A 126 -4.32 2.76 1.30
CA LEU A 126 -5.05 1.62 0.74
C LEU A 126 -6.55 1.93 0.59
N LEU A 127 -7.18 2.52 1.62
CA LEU A 127 -8.58 2.93 1.56
C LEU A 127 -8.83 4.05 0.56
N GLY A 128 -8.04 5.13 0.61
CA GLY A 128 -8.20 6.28 -0.27
C GLY A 128 -8.11 5.87 -1.74
N MET A 129 -7.06 5.12 -2.09
CA MET A 129 -6.85 4.67 -3.46
C MET A 129 -7.88 3.61 -3.88
N SER A 130 -8.38 2.77 -2.97
CA SER A 130 -9.46 1.84 -3.29
C SER A 130 -10.74 2.56 -3.71
N PHE A 131 -11.07 3.71 -3.09
CA PHE A 131 -12.22 4.51 -3.51
C PHE A 131 -12.03 5.16 -4.89
N VAL A 132 -10.80 5.53 -5.24
CA VAL A 132 -10.49 6.06 -6.58
C VAL A 132 -10.61 4.95 -7.63
N PHE A 133 -10.11 3.75 -7.33
CA PHE A 133 -10.09 2.62 -8.26
C PHE A 133 -11.40 1.84 -8.33
N ALA A 134 -12.29 1.96 -7.35
CA ALA A 134 -13.57 1.24 -7.29
C ALA A 134 -14.46 1.44 -8.53
N PHE A 135 -14.33 2.59 -9.20
CA PHE A 135 -15.13 2.92 -10.37
C PHE A 135 -14.55 2.42 -11.70
N TYR A 136 -13.35 1.83 -11.68
CA TYR A 136 -12.67 1.22 -12.83
C TYR A 136 -12.65 2.11 -14.09
N SER A 137 -12.72 3.43 -13.91
CA SER A 137 -12.84 4.41 -14.99
C SER A 137 -11.71 5.44 -14.88
N HIS A 138 -10.91 5.52 -15.94
CA HIS A 138 -9.88 6.53 -16.06
C HIS A 138 -10.49 7.95 -16.06
N GLU A 139 -11.68 8.10 -16.65
CA GLU A 139 -12.40 9.36 -16.67
C GLU A 139 -12.73 9.82 -15.26
N VAL A 140 -13.29 8.94 -14.41
CA VAL A 140 -13.63 9.24 -13.01
C VAL A 140 -12.37 9.61 -12.21
N THR A 141 -11.26 8.92 -12.47
CA THR A 141 -9.96 9.20 -11.83
C THR A 141 -9.43 10.60 -12.18
N MET A 142 -9.70 11.05 -13.41
CA MET A 142 -9.24 12.32 -13.97
C MET A 142 -10.27 13.46 -13.82
N VAL A 143 -11.47 13.19 -13.28
CA VAL A 143 -12.46 14.23 -12.97
C VAL A 143 -11.82 15.26 -12.05
N ILE A 144 -12.07 16.54 -12.35
CA ILE A 144 -11.63 17.69 -11.57
C ILE A 144 -12.78 18.10 -10.64
N PRO A 145 -12.80 17.62 -9.38
CA PRO A 145 -13.86 17.99 -8.45
C PRO A 145 -13.78 19.47 -8.02
N PHE A 146 -12.57 20.03 -7.83
CA PHE A 146 -12.39 21.40 -7.34
C PHE A 146 -11.07 22.03 -7.82
N GLY A 147 -11.12 23.31 -8.24
CA GLY A 147 -9.92 24.16 -8.38
C GLY A 147 -8.84 23.69 -9.38
N GLY A 148 -9.18 22.85 -10.35
CA GLY A 148 -8.21 22.32 -11.33
C GLY A 148 -7.43 21.07 -10.86
N ILE A 149 -7.66 20.59 -9.64
CA ILE A 149 -7.01 19.38 -9.10
C ILE A 149 -7.91 18.18 -9.42
N ASN A 150 -7.35 17.16 -10.07
CA ASN A 150 -8.08 15.91 -10.34
C ASN A 150 -8.23 15.05 -9.07
N LEU A 151 -9.24 14.18 -9.08
CA LEU A 151 -9.58 13.30 -7.95
C LEU A 151 -8.39 12.45 -7.50
N TRP A 152 -7.63 11.91 -8.47
CA TRP A 152 -6.37 11.20 -8.22
C TRP A 152 -5.40 12.01 -7.35
N SER A 153 -5.07 13.23 -7.78
CA SER A 153 -4.07 14.06 -7.10
C SER A 153 -4.57 14.44 -5.72
N PHE A 154 -5.85 14.80 -5.60
CA PHE A 154 -6.44 15.13 -4.30
C PHE A 154 -6.30 13.96 -3.31
N VAL A 155 -6.86 12.80 -3.64
CA VAL A 155 -6.86 11.65 -2.72
C VAL A 155 -5.44 11.17 -2.43
N SER A 156 -4.60 11.06 -3.46
CA SER A 156 -3.21 10.63 -3.31
C SER A 156 -2.40 11.58 -2.44
N THR A 157 -2.56 12.91 -2.59
CA THR A 157 -1.85 13.88 -1.75
C THR A 157 -2.21 13.72 -0.27
N TYR A 158 -3.50 13.70 0.08
CA TYR A 158 -3.92 13.56 1.48
C TYR A 158 -3.52 12.22 2.08
N ALA A 159 -3.70 11.14 1.33
CA ALA A 159 -3.31 9.81 1.76
C ALA A 159 -1.79 9.71 2.02
N ASN A 160 -0.98 10.26 1.12
CA ASN A 160 0.48 10.28 1.27
C ASN A 160 0.93 11.12 2.45
N ILE A 161 0.32 12.29 2.69
CA ILE A 161 0.64 13.11 3.87
C ILE A 161 0.45 12.28 5.16
N ILE A 162 -0.70 11.63 5.30
CA ILE A 162 -1.00 10.82 6.50
C ILE A 162 -0.02 9.64 6.60
N TYR A 163 0.22 8.94 5.50
CA TYR A 163 1.16 7.82 5.42
C TYR A 163 2.57 8.23 5.89
N TYR A 164 3.15 9.26 5.27
CA TYR A 164 4.52 9.69 5.60
C TYR A 164 4.63 10.28 7.00
N VAL A 165 3.61 10.98 7.49
CA VAL A 165 3.58 11.48 8.88
C VAL A 165 3.64 10.31 9.86
N LEU A 166 2.84 9.26 9.67
CA LEU A 166 2.84 8.08 10.54
C LEU A 166 4.17 7.34 10.51
N ILE A 167 4.77 7.18 9.32
CA ILE A 167 6.10 6.59 9.17
C ILE A 167 7.16 7.42 9.91
N ASN A 168 7.15 8.74 9.77
CA ASN A 168 8.11 9.62 10.45
C ASN A 168 7.93 9.60 11.97
N ILE A 169 6.69 9.59 12.47
CA ILE A 169 6.38 9.44 13.90
C ILE A 169 6.95 8.12 14.41
N TYR A 170 6.76 7.02 13.67
CA TYR A 170 7.35 5.74 14.03
C TYR A 170 8.88 5.81 14.12
N ILE A 171 9.55 6.32 13.07
CA ILE A 171 11.02 6.43 13.04
C ILE A 171 11.52 7.25 14.23
N TYR A 172 10.87 8.39 14.51
CA TYR A 172 11.23 9.24 15.63
C TYR A 172 11.09 8.53 16.98
N ARG A 173 9.94 7.88 17.23
CA ARG A 173 9.69 7.15 18.49
C ARG A 173 10.64 5.98 18.66
N GLU A 174 10.92 5.24 17.60
CA GLU A 174 11.84 4.10 17.61
C GLU A 174 13.29 4.55 17.87
N ARG A 175 13.72 5.66 17.28
CA ARG A 175 15.05 6.23 17.54
C ARG A 175 15.18 6.69 18.99
N LYS A 176 14.16 7.37 19.52
CA LYS A 176 14.12 7.82 20.91
C LYS A 176 14.17 6.66 21.89
N ALA A 177 13.44 5.57 21.64
CA ALA A 177 13.45 4.38 22.51
C ALA A 177 14.80 3.63 22.53
N ARG A 178 15.66 3.81 21.52
CA ARG A 178 16.96 3.14 21.43
C ARG A 178 18.14 3.96 21.97
N HIS A 179 17.99 5.28 22.05
CA HIS A 179 19.09 6.21 22.38
C HIS A 179 18.75 7.18 23.51
N GLY A 180 17.57 7.07 24.11
CA GLY A 180 17.16 7.80 25.31
C GLY A 180 16.93 6.81 26.44
#